data_AF-A0AA86MQD2-F1
#
_entry.id   AF-A0AA86MQD2-F1
#
_cell.length_a   1.000
_cell.length_b   1.000
_cell.length_c   1.000
_cell.angle_alpha   90.00
_cell.angle_beta   90.00
_cell.angle_gamma   90.00
#
_symmetry.space_group_name_H-M   'P 1'
#
loop_
_entity.id
_entity.type
_entity.pdbx_description
1 polymer ?
#
loop_
_entity_poly.entity_id
_entity_poly.type
_entity_poly.pdbx_seq_one_letter_code
_entity_poly.pdbx_strand_id
1 'polypeptide(L)' 'MDSNTRHLATAALHFDMSVFDVFGPLLHGGSVVIPEYAVGPIPETWLELQRELRLIFGHVFQLLWNLYVA' A
#
# COMPACT_ATOMS: atom_id res chain seq x y z
N MET A 1 -13.06 2.89 -2.68
CA MET A 1 -12.27 3.85 -1.89
C MET A 1 -13.18 4.98 -1.48
N ASP A 2 -12.94 5.55 -0.30
CA ASP A 2 -13.70 6.66 0.29
C ASP A 2 -12.73 7.59 1.04
N SER A 3 -13.25 8.64 1.69
CA SER A 3 -12.44 9.60 2.44
C SER A 3 -11.76 9.05 3.69
N ASN A 4 -12.16 7.87 4.17
CA ASN A 4 -11.53 7.21 5.31
C ASN A 4 -10.44 6.22 4.87
N THR A 5 -10.23 6.07 3.56
CA THR A 5 -9.22 5.18 3.00
C THR A 5 -7.82 5.68 3.32
N ARG A 6 -6.98 4.79 3.83
CA ARG A 6 -5.54 5.01 4.03
C ARG A 6 -4.78 3.94 3.25
N HIS A 7 -4.11 4.29 2.16
CA HIS A 7 -3.48 3.32 1.27
C HIS A 7 -1.97 3.34 1.41
N LEU A 8 -1.33 2.17 1.55
CA LEU A 8 0.14 2.10 1.51
C LEU A 8 0.61 2.08 0.05
N ALA A 9 1.49 3.00 -0.34
CA ALA A 9 2.14 2.98 -1.63
C ALA A 9 3.24 1.91 -1.64
N THR A 10 2.95 0.78 -2.28
CA THR A 10 3.80 -0.42 -2.29
C THR A 10 4.57 -0.56 -3.60
N ALA A 11 4.04 -0.05 -4.69
CA ALA A 11 4.72 -0.02 -5.98
C ALA A 11 5.87 1.01 -5.97
N ALA A 12 7.02 0.63 -6.52
CA ALA A 12 8.10 1.61 -6.74
C ALA A 12 7.64 2.66 -7.77
N LEU A 13 8.08 3.91 -7.60
CA LEU A 13 7.63 5.07 -8.40
C LEU A 13 7.88 4.95 -9.92
N HIS A 14 8.77 4.06 -10.35
CA HIS A 14 9.03 3.82 -11.78
C HIS A 14 8.14 2.73 -12.39
N PHE A 15 7.32 2.03 -11.59
CA PHE A 15 6.28 1.13 -12.08
C PHE A 15 4.97 1.89 -12.29
N ASP A 16 4.24 1.51 -13.33
CA ASP A 16 2.93 2.08 -13.69
C ASP A 16 1.89 1.99 -12.56
N MET A 17 1.90 0.89 -11.79
CA MET A 17 1.02 0.71 -10.63
C MET A 17 1.17 1.81 -9.57
N SER A 18 2.32 2.51 -9.51
CA SER A 18 2.52 3.61 -8.57
C SER A 18 1.56 4.78 -8.79
N VAL A 19 1.07 4.96 -10.03
CA VAL A 19 0.06 5.98 -10.35
C VAL A 19 -1.22 5.69 -9.58
N PHE A 20 -1.67 4.44 -9.55
CA PHE A 20 -2.86 4.08 -8.79
C PHE A 20 -2.63 4.20 -7.28
N ASP A 21 -1.48 3.72 -6.78
CA ASP A 21 -1.13 3.77 -5.35
C ASP A 21 -1.13 5.20 -4.79
N VAL A 22 -0.73 6.19 -5.60
CA VAL A 22 -0.72 7.60 -5.20
C VAL A 22 -2.07 8.26 -5.44
N PHE A 23 -2.62 8.19 -6.65
CA PHE A 23 -3.77 9.01 -7.02
C PHE A 23 -5.12 8.37 -6.69
N GLY A 24 -5.22 7.03 -6.70
CA GLY A 24 -6.46 6.32 -6.41
C GLY A 24 -7.13 6.76 -5.10
N PRO A 25 -6.42 6.73 -3.95
CA PRO A 25 -6.96 7.16 -2.66
C PRO A 25 -7.31 8.65 -2.64
N LEU A 26 -6.44 9.50 -3.22
CA LEU A 26 -6.59 10.96 -3.20
C LEU A 26 -7.80 11.43 -3.99
N LEU A 27 -8.12 10.79 -5.12
CA LEU A 27 -9.30 11.11 -5.93
C LEU A 27 -10.63 10.89 -5.16
N HIS A 28 -10.62 10.10 -4.09
CA HIS A 28 -11.79 9.81 -3.26
C HIS A 28 -11.77 10.55 -1.90
N GLY A 29 -10.82 11.47 -1.71
CA GLY A 29 -10.65 12.21 -0.46
C GLY A 29 -9.96 11.42 0.67
N GLY A 30 -9.35 10.28 0.35
CA GLY A 30 -8.57 9.47 1.29
C GLY A 30 -7.13 9.97 1.44
N SER A 31 -6.26 9.11 1.94
CA SER A 31 -4.85 9.42 2.20
C SER A 31 -3.91 8.32 1.69
N VAL A 32 -2.66 8.71 1.44
CA VAL A 32 -1.57 7.83 1.01
C VAL A 32 -0.51 7.80 2.10
N VAL A 33 -0.02 6.61 2.40
CA VAL A 33 1.11 6.38 3.30
C VAL A 33 2.29 5.91 2.44
N ILE A 34 3.42 6.61 2.55
CA ILE A 34 4.65 6.27 1.85
C ILE A 34 5.58 5.55 2.84
N PRO A 35 5.93 4.27 2.60
CA PRO A 35 6.87 3.56 3.46
C PRO A 35 8.29 4.10 3.29
N GLU A 36 9.11 3.93 4.32
CA GLU A 36 10.51 4.37 4.29
C GLU A 36 11.33 3.53 3.28
N TYR A 37 11.99 4.23 2.35
CA TYR A 37 12.68 3.60 1.21
C TYR A 37 13.93 2.81 1.63
N ALA A 38 14.57 3.18 2.74
CA ALA A 38 15.90 2.70 3.12
C ALA A 38 15.97 1.18 3.41
N VAL A 39 14.83 0.53 3.64
CA VAL A 39 14.77 -0.87 4.09
C VAL A 39 14.33 -1.82 2.96
N GLY A 40 13.97 -1.30 1.79
CA GLY A 40 13.32 -2.08 0.75
C GLY A 40 11.93 -2.59 1.18
N PRO A 41 11.20 -3.28 0.30
CA PRO A 41 9.89 -3.83 0.63
C PRO A 41 10.05 -5.04 1.56
N ILE A 42 10.09 -4.82 2.88
CA ILE A 42 10.00 -5.88 3.89
C ILE A 42 8.52 -6.14 4.18
N PRO A 43 7.97 -7.30 3.79
CA PRO A 43 6.55 -7.58 3.95
C PRO A 43 6.07 -7.50 5.40
N GLU A 44 6.90 -7.93 6.35
CA GLU A 44 6.60 -7.91 7.78
C GLU A 44 6.37 -6.48 8.29
N THR A 45 7.24 -5.54 7.89
CA THR A 45 7.11 -4.12 8.23
C THR A 45 5.81 -3.53 7.68
N TRP A 46 5.39 -3.95 6.49
CA TRP A 46 4.14 -3.46 5.89
C TRP A 46 2.90 -4.00 6.62
N LEU A 47 2.94 -5.23 7.13
CA LEU A 47 1.86 -5.80 7.95
C LEU A 47 1.75 -5.11 9.31
N GLU A 48 2.88 -4.79 9.93
CA GLU A 48 2.92 -4.01 11.16
C GLU A 48 2.27 -2.64 10.93
N LEU A 49 2.70 -1.93 9.88
CA LEU A 49 2.08 -0.67 9.46
C LEU A 49 0.59 -0.82 9.16
N GLN A 50 0.18 -1.89 8.48
CA GLN A 50 -1.22 -2.15 8.17
C GLN A 50 -2.05 -2.30 9.45
N ARG A 51 -1.55 -3.06 10.43
CA ARG A 51 -2.23 -3.29 11.71
C ARG A 51 -2.31 -2.02 12.54
N GLU A 52 -1.21 -1.28 12.65
CA GLU A 52 -1.14 -0.07 13.48
C GLU A 52 -1.93 1.09 12.88
N LEU A 53 -1.87 1.24 11.56
CA LEU A 53 -2.42 2.39 10.86
C LEU A 53 -3.73 2.08 10.12
N ARG A 54 -4.26 0.86 10.19
CA ARG A 54 -5.48 0.43 9.47
C ARG A 54 -5.41 0.74 7.98
N LEU A 55 -4.27 0.40 7.36
CA LEU A 55 -4.05 0.67 5.94
C LEU A 55 -4.73 -0.39 5.07
N ILE A 56 -5.03 -0.01 3.83
CA ILE A 56 -5.39 -0.93 2.76
C ILE A 56 -4.24 -1.02 1.75
N PHE A 57 -4.13 -2.16 1.08
CA PHE A 57 -3.20 -2.41 -0.01
C PHE A 57 -3.91 -2.47 -1.36
N GLY A 58 -3.13 -2.37 -2.44
CA GLY A 58 -3.61 -2.73 -3.77
C GLY A 58 -3.93 -4.23 -3.86
N HIS A 59 -4.97 -4.59 -4.62
CA HIS A 59 -5.43 -5.98 -4.77
C HIS A 59 -4.32 -6.95 -5.19
N VAL A 60 -3.36 -6.51 -6.00
CA VAL A 60 -2.26 -7.36 -6.48
C VAL A 60 -1.30 -7.73 -5.34
N PHE A 61 -0.96 -6.81 -4.45
CA PHE A 61 -0.13 -7.11 -3.29
C PHE A 61 -0.84 -8.10 -2.35
N GLN A 62 -2.13 -7.88 -2.06
CA GLN A 62 -2.89 -8.77 -1.19
C GLN A 62 -2.97 -10.21 -1.75
N LEU A 63 -3.09 -10.36 -3.07
CA LEU A 63 -3.08 -11.67 -3.73
C LEU A 63 -1.70 -12.34 -3.67
N LEU A 64 -0.62 -11.62 -3.98
CA LEU A 64 0.74 -12.15 -3.93
C LEU A 64 1.15 -12.55 -2.49
N TRP A 65 0.74 -11.75 -1.50
CA TRP A 65 0.97 -12.06 -0.10
C TRP A 65 0.30 -13.37 0.32
N ASN A 66 -0.98 -13.55 -0.04
CA ASN A 66 -1.71 -14.77 0.28
C ASN A 66 -1.08 -16.02 -0.35
N LEU A 67 -0.35 -15.87 -1.47
CA LEU A 67 0.40 -16.96 -2.10
C LEU A 67 1.76 -17.24 -1.43
N TYR A 68 2.36 -16.24 -0.78
CA TYR A 68 3.67 -16.38 -0.13
C TYR A 68 3.58 -16.98 1.29
N VAL A 69 2.45 -16.81 1.99
CA VAL A 69 2.26 -17.22 3.39
C VAL A 69 1.36 -18.46 3.54
N ALA A 70 0.95 -19.07 2.43
CA ALA A 70 0.27 -20.37 2.39
C ALA A 70 1.29 -21.50 2.17
#